data_AF-A0A1H8TDA8-F1
#
_entry.id   AF-A0A1H8TDA8-F1
#
_cell.length_a   1.000
_cell.length_b   1.000
_cell.length_c   1.000
_cell.angle_alpha   90.00
_cell.angle_beta   90.00
_cell.angle_gamma   90.00
#
_symmetry.space_group_name_H-M   'P 1'
#
loop_
_entity.id
_entity.type
_entity.pdbx_description
1 polymer ?
#
loop_
_entity_poly.entity_id
_entity_poly.type
_entity_poly.pdbx_seq_one_letter_code
_entity_poly.pdbx_strand_id
1 'polypeptide(L)'
;MTQRILGDAPEAGLADVDAGARVLHIGRDRPIRISSGHRLMHHDGKCSRPHGHNYEISVRVVGDLTEEGWVVDKGEVTEIVDRWDHRFLLEEGDPLVEAFEASGDGDAVVRFESPPTAEVMSVVLERRLAEELGDNVRDVSVQVSETSELCGGSF
;
A
#
# COMPACT_ATOMS: atom_id res chain seq x y z
N MET A 1 -6.32 -17.66 57.39
CA MET A 1 -6.54 -16.87 56.15
C MET A 1 -5.27 -16.98 55.33
N THR A 2 -5.20 -17.94 54.42
CA THR A 2 -4.00 -18.18 53.60
C THR A 2 -4.18 -17.42 52.30
N GLN A 3 -3.44 -16.32 52.16
CA GLN A 3 -3.33 -15.56 50.92
C GLN A 3 -2.54 -16.43 49.93
N ARG A 4 -3.22 -17.03 48.96
CA ARG A 4 -2.58 -17.65 47.80
C ARG A 4 -2.11 -16.51 46.90
N ILE A 5 -0.81 -16.23 46.93
CA ILE A 5 -0.14 -15.51 45.86
C ILE A 5 -0.21 -16.45 44.65
N LEU A 6 -1.02 -16.08 43.65
CA LEU A 6 -0.92 -16.64 42.31
C LEU A 6 0.47 -16.20 41.81
N GLY A 7 1.40 -17.15 41.74
CA GLY A 7 2.65 -16.93 41.05
C GLY A 7 2.34 -16.75 39.57
N ASP A 8 2.67 -15.58 39.03
CA ASP A 8 2.70 -15.36 37.58
C ASP A 8 3.75 -16.33 37.02
N ALA A 9 3.29 -17.33 36.27
CA ALA A 9 4.20 -18.06 35.41
C ALA A 9 4.71 -17.04 34.37
N PRO A 10 6.03 -17.00 34.06
CA PRO A 10 6.50 -16.13 33.00
C PRO A 10 5.76 -16.49 31.72
N GLU A 11 5.19 -15.50 31.04
CA GLU A 11 4.66 -15.70 29.69
C GLU A 11 5.79 -16.27 28.81
N ALA A 12 5.48 -17.30 28.02
CA ALA A 12 6.46 -17.94 27.15
C ALA A 12 7.07 -16.92 26.19
N GLY A 13 8.39 -16.93 26.00
CA GLY A 13 9.05 -16.01 25.08
C GLY A 13 8.64 -16.31 23.63
N LEU A 14 8.68 -15.34 22.72
CA LEU A 14 8.34 -15.52 21.30
C LEU A 14 9.07 -16.72 20.65
N ALA A 15 10.30 -17.00 21.07
CA ALA A 15 11.07 -18.17 20.62
C ALA A 15 10.46 -19.53 21.02
N ASP A 16 9.61 -19.56 22.05
CA ASP A 16 8.94 -20.75 22.56
C ASP A 16 7.55 -20.96 21.92
N VAL A 17 7.09 -20.04 21.06
CA VAL A 17 5.77 -20.07 20.43
C VAL A 17 5.93 -20.24 18.92
N ASP A 18 5.56 -21.41 18.38
CA ASP A 18 5.26 -21.52 16.95
C ASP A 18 3.97 -20.74 16.67
N ALA A 19 4.14 -19.45 16.39
CA ALA A 19 3.03 -18.59 16.08
C ALA A 19 2.37 -19.05 14.77
N GLY A 20 3.14 -19.50 13.78
CA GLY A 20 2.69 -19.57 12.39
C GLY A 20 2.30 -18.20 11.83
N ALA A 21 1.87 -18.18 10.56
CA ALA A 21 1.56 -16.92 9.88
C ALA A 21 0.45 -16.12 10.59
N ARG A 22 0.60 -14.81 10.60
CA ARG A 22 -0.37 -13.83 11.08
C ARG A 22 -0.85 -12.98 9.92
N VAL A 23 -2.08 -12.51 10.03
CA VAL A 23 -2.69 -11.59 9.07
C VAL A 23 -2.78 -10.22 9.71
N LEU A 24 -2.12 -9.24 9.11
CA LEU A 24 -2.20 -7.85 9.50
C LEU A 24 -3.02 -7.07 8.47
N HIS A 25 -3.97 -6.27 8.95
CA HIS A 25 -4.72 -5.33 8.11
C HIS A 25 -4.32 -3.91 8.45
N ILE A 26 -3.75 -3.21 7.49
CA ILE A 26 -3.37 -1.81 7.58
C ILE A 26 -4.36 -1.01 6.75
N GLY A 27 -4.99 0.00 7.34
CA GLY A 27 -5.92 0.86 6.62
C GLY A 27 -7.35 0.33 6.42
N ARG A 28 -7.73 -0.81 7.00
CA ARG A 28 -9.10 -1.36 6.86
C ARG A 28 -10.19 -0.39 7.32
N ASP A 29 -10.11 0.11 8.56
CA ASP A 29 -11.12 1.02 9.12
C ASP A 29 -10.76 2.51 8.91
N ARG A 30 -9.46 2.79 8.80
CA ARG A 30 -8.91 4.13 8.56
C ARG A 30 -7.85 4.03 7.46
N PRO A 31 -8.26 4.10 6.18
CA PRO A 31 -7.35 3.92 5.06
C PRO A 31 -6.23 4.96 5.03
N ILE A 32 -5.10 4.54 4.45
CA ILE A 32 -4.02 5.43 4.06
C ILE A 32 -4.58 6.29 2.92
N ARG A 33 -4.32 7.60 2.96
CA ARG A 33 -4.89 8.55 1.99
C ARG A 33 -3.78 9.27 1.27
N ILE A 34 -3.85 9.24 -0.05
CA ILE A 34 -2.94 9.99 -0.93
C ILE A 34 -3.75 10.86 -1.89
N SER A 35 -3.21 12.02 -2.25
CA SER A 35 -3.78 12.94 -3.22
C SER A 35 -2.91 12.91 -4.47
N SER A 36 -3.39 12.27 -5.53
CA SER A 36 -2.60 12.08 -6.75
C SER A 36 -3.38 12.50 -7.99
N GLY A 37 -2.66 13.10 -8.94
CA GLY A 37 -3.18 13.38 -10.27
C GLY A 37 -3.00 12.16 -11.17
N HIS A 38 -3.89 11.96 -12.14
CA HIS A 38 -3.69 10.97 -13.20
C HIS A 38 -4.53 11.30 -14.45
N ARG A 39 -4.38 10.48 -15.49
CA ARG A 39 -5.32 10.35 -16.59
C ARG A 39 -5.19 8.98 -17.25
N LEU A 40 -6.22 8.59 -18.00
CA LEU A 40 -6.24 7.37 -18.80
C LEU A 40 -6.15 7.75 -20.29
N MET A 41 -4.94 7.73 -20.86
CA MET A 41 -4.64 8.26 -22.20
C MET A 41 -5.56 7.73 -23.31
N HIS A 42 -6.00 6.48 -23.20
CA HIS A 42 -6.81 5.78 -24.20
C HIS A 42 -8.31 5.75 -23.90
N HIS A 43 -8.80 6.55 -22.94
CA HIS A 43 -10.20 6.52 -22.50
C HIS A 43 -11.08 7.52 -23.27
N ASP A 44 -12.23 7.09 -23.81
CA ASP A 44 -13.11 7.95 -24.62
C ASP A 44 -13.84 9.05 -23.83
N GLY A 45 -13.96 8.87 -22.51
CA GLY A 45 -14.66 9.78 -21.59
C GLY A 45 -13.75 10.79 -20.87
N LYS A 46 -14.31 11.46 -19.84
CA LYS A 46 -13.63 12.52 -19.08
C LYS A 46 -12.29 12.11 -18.45
N CYS A 47 -12.10 10.81 -18.15
CA CYS A 47 -10.88 10.29 -17.54
C CYS A 47 -9.63 10.38 -18.44
N SER A 48 -9.77 10.67 -19.75
CA SER A 48 -8.61 10.99 -20.61
C SER A 48 -8.02 12.37 -20.39
N ARG A 49 -8.72 13.25 -19.66
CA ARG A 49 -8.20 14.57 -19.29
C ARG A 49 -7.43 14.46 -17.98
N PRO A 50 -6.36 15.27 -17.79
CA PRO A 50 -5.72 15.42 -16.49
C PRO A 50 -6.74 15.76 -15.41
N HIS A 51 -6.74 14.96 -14.34
CA HIS A 51 -7.57 15.15 -13.15
C HIS A 51 -6.86 14.49 -11.95
N GLY A 52 -7.55 14.29 -10.84
CA GLY A 52 -6.97 13.63 -9.67
C GLY A 52 -8.02 13.16 -8.69
N HIS A 53 -7.56 12.34 -7.74
CA HIS A 53 -8.37 11.70 -6.73
C HIS A 53 -7.69 11.76 -5.37
N ASN A 54 -8.52 11.71 -4.33
CA ASN A 54 -8.06 11.37 -2.98
C ASN A 54 -8.23 9.87 -2.84
N TYR A 55 -7.17 9.12 -3.17
CA TYR A 55 -7.21 7.67 -3.12
C TYR A 55 -7.24 7.19 -1.67
N GLU A 56 -8.04 6.16 -1.41
CA GLU A 56 -8.04 5.44 -0.14
C GLU A 56 -7.44 4.05 -0.34
N ILE A 57 -6.40 3.74 0.42
CA ILE A 57 -5.61 2.52 0.27
C ILE A 57 -5.65 1.71 1.57
N SER A 58 -5.93 0.41 1.43
CA SER A 58 -5.79 -0.56 2.50
C SER A 58 -4.93 -1.74 2.04
N VAL A 59 -4.16 -2.28 2.97
CA VAL A 59 -3.18 -3.34 2.71
C VAL A 59 -3.44 -4.47 3.70
N ARG A 60 -3.45 -5.70 3.19
CA ARG A 60 -3.35 -6.89 4.00
C ARG A 60 -2.00 -7.54 3.77
N VAL A 61 -1.36 -7.92 4.87
CA VAL A 61 -0.08 -8.63 4.86
C VAL A 61 -0.25 -9.95 5.60
N VAL A 62 0.23 -11.03 5.00
CA VAL A 62 0.38 -12.33 5.66
C VAL A 62 1.86 -12.61 5.83
N GLY A 63 2.29 -12.92 7.05
CA GLY A 63 3.69 -13.23 7.31
C GLY A 63 3.93 -13.79 8.70
N ASP A 64 5.17 -14.17 8.95
CA ASP A 64 5.61 -14.62 10.27
C ASP A 64 6.00 -13.43 11.15
N LEU A 65 5.97 -13.63 12.47
CA LEU A 65 6.47 -12.62 13.41
C LEU A 65 7.99 -12.50 13.28
N THR A 66 8.47 -11.26 13.24
CA THR A 66 9.88 -10.91 13.44
C THR A 66 10.32 -11.19 14.87
N GLU A 67 11.62 -11.08 15.15
CA GLU A 67 12.16 -11.19 16.52
C GLU A 67 11.58 -10.13 17.46
N GLU A 68 11.18 -8.99 16.90
CA GLU A 68 10.52 -7.87 17.57
C GLU A 68 9.02 -8.09 17.82
N GLY A 69 8.44 -9.16 17.26
CA GLY A 69 7.07 -9.61 17.57
C GLY A 69 5.96 -9.01 16.70
N TRP A 70 6.28 -8.43 15.54
CA TRP A 70 5.30 -7.97 14.54
C TRP A 70 5.54 -8.60 13.17
N VAL A 71 4.52 -8.60 12.30
CA VAL A 71 4.67 -9.06 10.91
C VAL A 71 5.44 -8.03 10.08
N VAL A 72 5.01 -6.77 10.11
CA VAL A 72 5.67 -5.64 9.42
C VAL A 72 5.46 -4.37 10.22
N ASP A 73 6.35 -3.39 10.06
CA ASP A 73 6.11 -2.04 10.59
C ASP A 73 5.08 -1.31 9.70
N LYS A 74 4.07 -0.70 10.33
CA LYS A 74 3.03 0.04 9.59
C LYS A 74 3.62 1.27 8.86
N GLY A 75 4.63 1.91 9.44
CA GLY A 75 5.34 3.05 8.90
C GLY A 75 6.01 2.73 7.58
N GLU A 76 6.64 1.56 7.44
CA GLU A 76 7.26 1.10 6.18
C GLU A 76 6.21 0.96 5.07
N VAL A 77 5.08 0.32 5.37
CA VAL A 77 3.96 0.20 4.42
C VAL A 77 3.42 1.58 4.03
N THR A 78 3.30 2.48 5.00
CA THR A 78 2.80 3.85 4.75
C THR A 78 3.78 4.64 3.89
N GLU A 79 5.08 4.55 4.16
CA GLU A 79 6.13 5.23 3.40
C GLU A 79 6.15 4.80 1.93
N ILE A 80 5.99 3.50 1.65
CA ILE A 80 5.92 2.98 0.28
C ILE A 80 4.71 3.57 -0.47
N VAL A 81 3.54 3.61 0.18
CA VAL A 81 2.31 4.19 -0.38
C VAL A 81 2.44 5.71 -0.58
N ASP A 82 3.02 6.42 0.37
CA ASP A 82 3.19 7.89 0.36
C ASP A 82 4.11 8.36 -0.77
N ARG A 83 4.91 7.48 -1.39
CA ARG A 83 5.67 7.82 -2.60
C ARG A 83 4.80 8.23 -3.78
N TRP A 84 3.51 7.89 -3.75
CA TRP A 84 2.52 8.31 -4.75
C TRP A 84 1.75 9.56 -4.33
N ASP A 85 1.86 10.01 -3.08
CA ASP A 85 1.21 11.21 -2.58
C ASP A 85 1.78 12.48 -3.22
N HIS A 86 0.90 13.42 -3.59
CA HIS A 86 1.24 14.64 -4.31
C HIS A 86 2.02 14.41 -5.62
N ARG A 87 1.84 13.24 -6.26
CA ARG A 87 2.43 12.91 -7.56
C ARG A 87 1.37 12.84 -8.66
N PHE A 88 1.83 12.89 -9.91
CA PHE A 88 1.03 12.63 -11.09
C PHE A 88 1.37 11.24 -11.65
N LEU A 89 0.40 10.34 -11.66
CA LEU A 89 0.54 8.97 -12.11
C LEU A 89 0.23 8.91 -13.61
N LEU A 90 1.21 8.49 -14.41
CA LEU A 90 1.09 8.45 -15.88
C LEU A 90 1.51 7.10 -16.42
N GLU A 91 0.83 6.66 -17.48
CA GLU A 91 1.29 5.55 -18.31
C GLU A 91 2.55 5.96 -19.08
N GLU A 92 3.49 5.04 -19.27
CA GLU A 92 4.65 5.25 -20.12
C GLU A 92 4.23 5.62 -21.56
N GLY A 93 4.95 6.59 -22.14
CA GLY A 93 4.60 7.13 -23.45
C GLY A 93 3.51 8.21 -23.43
N ASP A 94 2.94 8.54 -22.27
CA ASP A 94 2.05 9.68 -22.12
C ASP A 94 2.81 11.00 -22.37
N PRO A 95 2.38 11.88 -23.30
CA PRO A 95 3.06 13.14 -23.60
C PRO A 95 3.20 14.11 -22.41
N LEU A 96 2.41 13.94 -21.35
CA LEU A 96 2.55 14.76 -20.15
C LEU A 96 3.85 14.45 -19.40
N VAL A 97 4.41 13.24 -19.54
CA VAL A 97 5.70 12.91 -18.94
C VAL A 97 6.76 13.91 -19.39
N GLU A 98 6.87 14.14 -20.71
CA GLU A 98 7.80 15.12 -21.28
C GLU A 98 7.43 16.57 -20.89
N ALA A 99 6.13 16.86 -20.74
CA ALA A 99 5.67 18.20 -20.34
C ALA A 99 6.07 18.55 -18.89
N PHE A 100 5.95 17.61 -17.95
CA PHE A 100 6.41 17.76 -16.56
C PHE A 100 7.93 17.88 -16.50
N GLU A 101 8.67 17.07 -17.28
CA GLU A 101 10.13 17.23 -17.38
C GLU A 101 10.52 18.63 -17.88
N ALA A 102 9.85 19.11 -18.93
CA ALA A 102 10.12 20.42 -19.51
C ALA A 102 9.76 21.60 -18.57
N SER A 103 8.82 21.42 -17.63
CA SER A 103 8.50 22.43 -16.62
C SER A 103 9.48 22.44 -15.44
N GLY A 104 10.34 21.44 -15.32
CA GLY A 104 11.23 21.24 -14.17
C GLY A 104 10.57 20.46 -13.02
N ASP A 105 9.38 19.89 -13.24
CA ASP A 105 8.60 19.13 -12.26
C ASP A 105 8.64 17.61 -12.54
N GLY A 106 9.69 17.14 -13.22
CA GLY A 106 9.81 15.74 -13.63
C GLY A 106 9.81 14.74 -12.46
N ASP A 107 10.26 15.16 -11.28
CA ASP A 107 10.23 14.34 -10.06
C ASP A 107 8.80 14.16 -9.51
N ALA A 108 7.85 15.00 -9.92
CA ALA A 108 6.45 14.89 -9.56
C ALA A 108 5.71 13.77 -10.31
N VAL A 109 6.34 13.10 -11.28
CA VAL A 109 5.71 12.05 -12.09
C VAL A 109 6.10 10.65 -11.62
N VAL A 110 5.10 9.80 -11.41
CA VAL A 110 5.29 8.35 -11.27
C VAL A 110 4.84 7.68 -12.55
N ARG A 111 5.73 6.91 -13.17
CA ARG A 111 5.46 6.20 -14.42
C ARG A 111 4.97 4.78 -14.16
N PHE A 112 3.97 4.37 -14.91
CA PHE A 112 3.39 3.03 -14.91
C PHE A 112 3.55 2.43 -16.31
N GLU A 113 3.90 1.15 -16.39
CA GLU A 113 3.96 0.40 -17.66
C GLU A 113 2.57 0.15 -18.28
N SER A 114 1.50 0.52 -17.58
CA SER A 114 0.11 0.32 -17.98
C SER A 114 -0.75 1.48 -17.46
N PRO A 115 -1.99 1.67 -17.94
CA PRO A 115 -2.84 2.78 -17.51
C PRO A 115 -3.04 2.78 -15.99
N PRO A 116 -2.84 3.92 -15.29
CA PRO A 116 -2.91 3.98 -13.83
C PRO A 116 -4.37 4.01 -13.34
N THR A 117 -5.09 2.91 -13.54
CA THR A 117 -6.41 2.65 -12.94
C THR A 117 -6.24 2.12 -11.52
N ALA A 118 -7.30 2.19 -10.70
CA ALA A 118 -7.32 1.58 -9.36
C ALA A 118 -6.86 0.10 -9.35
N GLU A 119 -7.25 -0.70 -10.34
CA GLU A 119 -6.86 -2.11 -10.46
C GLU A 119 -5.38 -2.30 -10.80
N VAL A 120 -4.82 -1.47 -11.69
CA VAL A 120 -3.38 -1.53 -12.00
C VAL A 120 -2.57 -1.03 -10.81
N MET A 121 -3.02 0.05 -10.18
CA MET A 121 -2.42 0.62 -8.98
C MET A 121 -2.34 -0.40 -7.84
N SER A 122 -3.40 -1.18 -7.60
CA SER A 122 -3.38 -2.21 -6.55
C SER A 122 -2.33 -3.28 -6.82
N VAL A 123 -2.25 -3.80 -8.04
CA VAL A 123 -1.27 -4.83 -8.42
C VAL A 123 0.17 -4.30 -8.33
N VAL A 124 0.40 -3.05 -8.73
CA VAL A 124 1.74 -2.44 -8.64
C VAL A 124 2.14 -2.22 -7.18
N LEU A 125 1.21 -1.78 -6.30
CA LEU A 125 1.49 -1.67 -4.87
C LEU A 125 1.75 -3.03 -4.23
N GLU A 126 0.99 -4.07 -4.57
CA GLU A 126 1.23 -5.44 -4.08
C GLU A 126 2.65 -5.89 -4.39
N ARG A 127 3.11 -5.69 -5.64
CA ARG A 127 4.47 -6.05 -6.05
C ARG A 127 5.52 -5.26 -5.29
N ARG A 128 5.39 -3.92 -5.23
CA ARG A 128 6.35 -3.06 -4.52
C ARG A 128 6.44 -3.40 -3.04
N LEU A 129 5.30 -3.60 -2.38
CA LEU A 129 5.26 -4.00 -0.98
C LEU A 129 5.88 -5.40 -0.80
N ALA A 130 5.57 -6.38 -1.64
CA ALA A 130 6.18 -7.70 -1.54
C ALA A 130 7.71 -7.70 -1.78
N GLU A 131 8.22 -6.80 -2.62
CA GLU A 131 9.65 -6.64 -2.91
C GLU A 131 10.42 -5.89 -1.81
N GLU A 132 9.78 -4.90 -1.17
CA GLU A 132 10.42 -4.02 -0.21
C GLU A 132 10.19 -4.41 1.26
N LEU A 133 9.16 -5.22 1.54
CA LEU A 133 8.94 -5.78 2.87
C LEU A 133 9.84 -7.01 3.08
N GLY A 134 10.16 -7.30 4.35
CA GLY A 134 11.11 -8.35 4.72
C GLY A 134 10.69 -9.77 4.30
N ASP A 135 11.67 -10.68 4.26
CA ASP A 135 11.51 -12.09 3.83
C ASP A 135 10.48 -12.91 4.64
N ASN A 136 10.06 -12.39 5.80
CA ASN A 136 9.02 -12.99 6.63
C ASN A 136 7.59 -12.77 6.06
N VAL A 137 7.43 -11.90 5.06
CA VAL A 137 6.16 -11.67 4.35
C VAL A 137 5.94 -12.75 3.29
N ARG A 138 4.77 -13.38 3.35
CA ARG A 138 4.38 -14.49 2.46
C ARG A 138 3.40 -14.06 1.37
N ASP A 139 2.57 -13.06 1.67
CA ASP A 139 1.50 -12.59 0.79
C ASP A 139 1.15 -11.14 1.12
N VAL A 140 0.87 -10.34 0.09
CA VAL A 140 0.41 -8.97 0.20
C VAL A 140 -0.76 -8.77 -0.74
N SER A 141 -1.83 -8.16 -0.23
CA SER A 141 -3.02 -7.82 -1.00
C SER A 141 -3.37 -6.36 -0.76
N VAL A 142 -3.66 -5.62 -1.82
CA VAL A 142 -3.93 -4.17 -1.74
C VAL A 142 -5.28 -3.85 -2.33
N GLN A 143 -5.99 -2.96 -1.68
CA GLN A 143 -7.22 -2.34 -2.17
C GLN A 143 -7.02 -0.84 -2.34
N VAL A 144 -7.38 -0.32 -3.52
CA VAL A 144 -7.27 1.09 -3.91
C VAL A 144 -8.65 1.59 -4.33
N SER A 145 -9.14 2.66 -3.69
CA SER A 145 -10.40 3.31 -4.03
C SER A 145 -10.15 4.71 -4.60
N GLU A 146 -10.59 4.97 -5.83
CA GLU A 146 -10.51 6.28 -6.51
C GLU A 146 -11.58 7.26 -6.02
N THR A 147 -12.76 6.72 -5.72
CA THR A 147 -13.92 7.45 -5.21
C THR A 147 -14.66 6.54 -4.22
N SER A 148 -15.68 7.06 -3.52
CA SER A 148 -16.56 6.21 -2.72
C SER A 148 -17.37 5.19 -3.54
N GLU A 149 -17.36 5.29 -4.87
CA GLU A 149 -18.14 4.45 -5.78
C GLU A 149 -17.28 3.45 -6.58
N LEU A 150 -15.96 3.63 -6.65
CA LEU A 150 -15.06 2.80 -7.45
C LEU A 150 -13.83 2.37 -6.64
N CYS A 151 -13.58 1.06 -6.68
CA CYS A 151 -12.50 0.41 -5.96
C CYS A 151 -11.95 -0.78 -6.76
N GLY A 152 -10.63 -0.89 -6.87
CA GLY A 152 -9.90 -2.02 -7.42
C GLY A 152 -8.99 -2.65 -6.36
N GLY A 153 -8.80 -3.97 -6.38
CA GLY A 153 -7.89 -4.63 -5.44
C GLY A 153 -8.07 -6.13 -5.23
N SER A 154 -7.19 -6.69 -4.42
CA SER A 154 -7.25 -8.05 -3.89
C SER A 154 -7.22 -8.04 -2.35
N PHE A 155 -7.61 -9.14 -1.71
CA PHE A 155 -7.73 -9.29 -0.25
C PHE A 155 -7.04 -10.57 0.24
#